data_AF-A0A2D5XD91-F1
#
_entry.id   AF-A0A2D5XD91-F1
#
_cell.length_a   1.000
_cell.length_b   1.000
_cell.length_c   1.000
_cell.angle_alpha   90.00
_cell.angle_beta   90.00
_cell.angle_gamma   90.00
#
_symmetry.space_group_name_H-M   'P 1'
#
loop_
_entity.id
_entity.type
_entity.pdbx_description
1 polymer ?
#
loop_
_entity_poly.entity_id
_entity_poly.type
_entity_poly.pdbx_seq_one_letter_code
_entity_poly.pdbx_strand_id
1 'polypeptide(L)'
;MITIQNLPEELEYKTFYQLLTNTAAYFGFLNPDRFLPSKCTLGAGLSCADHRADASTDMVDIIIRNGLGFDITGVAVTIENCPTVAAIAAGDCALAQTTMNNGDQCTFRSAACSPTLTDGAKLSVDVSVDYTNAETSLADSVEGSITTRVEP
;
A
#
# COMPACT_ATOMS: atom_id res chain seq x y z
N MET A 1 45.61 -47.31 2.29
CA MET A 1 46.14 -46.46 1.19
C MET A 1 45.32 -46.80 -0.04
N ILE A 2 44.24 -46.05 -0.27
CA ILE A 2 43.30 -46.29 -1.37
C ILE A 2 43.62 -45.25 -2.43
N THR A 3 44.08 -45.71 -3.58
CA THR A 3 44.42 -44.88 -4.74
C THR A 3 43.13 -44.60 -5.50
N ILE A 4 42.70 -43.33 -5.55
CA ILE A 4 41.56 -42.90 -6.36
C ILE A 4 42.09 -42.63 -7.77
N GLN A 5 41.77 -43.51 -8.71
CA GLN A 5 42.01 -43.30 -10.14
C GLN A 5 40.85 -42.51 -10.75
N ASN A 6 41.21 -41.47 -11.50
CA ASN A 6 40.53 -40.87 -12.66
C ASN A 6 39.05 -41.21 -12.86
N LEU A 7 38.18 -40.25 -12.55
CA LEU A 7 36.83 -40.15 -13.09
C LEU A 7 36.75 -38.94 -14.05
N PRO A 8 36.00 -39.04 -15.16
CA PRO A 8 35.96 -38.03 -16.23
C PRO A 8 35.20 -36.75 -15.81
N GLU A 9 35.77 -35.58 -16.15
CA GLU A 9 35.33 -34.22 -15.76
C GLU A 9 33.92 -33.79 -16.22
N GLU A 10 33.23 -34.54 -17.09
CA GLU A 10 31.92 -34.09 -17.64
C GLU A 10 30.69 -34.42 -16.77
N LEU A 11 30.84 -35.17 -15.68
CA LEU A 11 29.70 -35.57 -14.82
C LEU A 11 29.47 -34.67 -13.61
N GLU A 12 30.32 -33.67 -13.35
CA GLU A 12 30.17 -32.80 -12.17
C GLU A 12 29.13 -31.67 -12.35
N TYR A 13 28.81 -31.26 -13.59
CA TYR A 13 27.94 -30.10 -13.80
C TYR A 13 26.44 -30.40 -13.62
N LYS A 14 25.97 -31.60 -14.01
CA LYS A 14 24.54 -31.96 -13.93
C LYS A 14 24.05 -32.17 -12.50
N THR A 15 24.91 -32.69 -11.62
CA THR A 15 24.57 -32.98 -10.22
C THR A 15 24.55 -31.71 -9.38
N PHE A 16 25.39 -30.72 -9.70
CA PHE A 16 25.42 -29.42 -9.01
C PHE A 16 24.16 -28.58 -9.29
N TYR A 17 23.64 -28.62 -10.52
CA TYR A 17 22.43 -27.88 -10.89
C TYR A 17 21.15 -28.45 -10.24
N GLN A 18 21.10 -29.76 -9.99
CA GLN A 18 19.97 -30.41 -9.30
C GLN A 18 19.98 -30.19 -7.78
N LEU A 19 21.12 -29.91 -7.16
CA LEU A 19 21.19 -29.61 -5.73
C LEU A 19 20.73 -28.18 -5.43
N LEU A 20 21.05 -27.21 -6.29
CA LEU A 20 20.68 -25.80 -6.10
C LEU A 20 19.16 -25.54 -6.17
N THR A 21 18.42 -26.28 -6.99
CA THR A 21 16.96 -26.14 -7.09
C THR A 21 16.20 -26.81 -5.95
N ASN A 22 16.75 -27.85 -5.32
CA ASN A 22 16.09 -28.58 -4.23
C ASN A 22 16.20 -27.89 -2.87
N THR A 23 17.22 -27.04 -2.64
CA THR A 23 17.37 -26.30 -1.37
C THR A 23 16.58 -25.00 -1.30
N ALA A 24 16.15 -24.43 -2.44
CA ALA A 24 15.35 -23.20 -2.47
C ALA A 24 13.87 -23.42 -2.08
N ALA A 25 13.36 -24.65 -2.18
CA ALA A 25 12.00 -25.01 -1.79
C ALA A 25 11.83 -25.22 -0.26
N TYR A 26 12.92 -25.40 0.48
CA TYR A 26 12.87 -25.75 1.92
C TYR A 26 12.82 -24.54 2.87
N PHE A 27 13.00 -23.31 2.36
CA PHE A 27 13.05 -22.09 3.19
C PHE A 27 11.68 -21.43 3.44
N GLY A 28 10.56 -22.12 3.23
CA GLY A 28 9.24 -21.58 3.62
C GLY A 28 8.88 -20.24 2.96
N PHE A 29 9.60 -19.86 1.90
CA PHE A 29 9.49 -18.59 1.17
C PHE A 29 8.26 -18.53 0.24
N LEU A 30 7.48 -19.61 0.19
CA LEU A 30 6.35 -19.77 -0.72
C LEU A 30 5.05 -19.92 0.06
N ASN A 31 4.78 -18.98 0.96
CA ASN A 31 3.39 -18.65 1.25
C ASN A 31 3.05 -17.39 0.44
N PRO A 32 2.71 -17.53 -0.86
CA PRO A 32 2.50 -16.38 -1.76
C PRO A 32 1.45 -15.41 -1.23
N ASP A 33 0.53 -15.88 -0.39
CA ASP A 33 -0.49 -15.06 0.27
C ASP A 33 0.09 -14.08 1.30
N ARG A 34 1.28 -14.33 1.85
CA ARG A 34 1.96 -13.41 2.78
C ARG A 34 2.80 -12.33 2.10
N PHE A 35 3.02 -12.44 0.79
CA PHE A 35 3.85 -11.51 0.02
C PHE A 35 3.05 -10.58 -0.88
N LEU A 36 1.72 -10.54 -0.75
CA LEU A 36 0.92 -9.50 -1.38
C LEU A 36 1.44 -8.15 -0.87
N PRO A 37 2.16 -7.37 -1.71
CA PRO A 37 2.68 -6.09 -1.28
C PRO A 37 1.45 -5.25 -0.95
N SER A 38 1.48 -4.59 0.20
CA SER A 38 0.58 -3.48 0.46
C SER A 38 0.78 -2.47 -0.68
N LYS A 39 -0.27 -2.22 -1.44
CA LYS A 39 -0.25 -1.32 -2.59
C LYS A 39 -1.28 -0.26 -2.36
N CYS A 40 -0.84 0.99 -2.42
CA CYS A 40 -1.72 2.14 -2.47
C CYS A 40 -1.29 2.97 -3.67
N THR A 41 -2.18 3.07 -4.65
CA THR A 41 -1.94 3.81 -5.88
C THR A 41 -2.98 4.90 -5.98
N LEU A 42 -2.53 6.13 -6.24
CA LEU A 42 -3.37 7.28 -6.56
C LEU A 42 -2.97 7.78 -7.95
N GLY A 43 -3.87 8.50 -8.62
CA GLY A 43 -3.56 9.13 -9.90
C GLY A 43 -2.43 10.16 -9.80
N ALA A 44 -1.97 10.63 -10.97
CA ALA A 44 -0.80 11.50 -11.07
C ALA A 44 -0.96 12.78 -10.23
N GLY A 45 0.12 13.18 -9.56
CA GLY A 45 0.18 14.40 -8.74
C GLY A 45 -0.19 14.20 -7.28
N LEU A 46 -0.96 13.17 -6.92
CA LEU A 46 -1.15 12.77 -5.52
C LEU A 46 -0.43 11.45 -5.29
N SER A 47 0.36 11.35 -4.22
CA SER A 47 1.06 10.10 -3.89
C SER A 47 0.60 9.58 -2.55
N CYS A 48 0.29 8.28 -2.50
CA CYS A 48 0.03 7.59 -1.25
C CYS A 48 1.37 7.19 -0.62
N ALA A 49 1.69 7.78 0.52
CA ALA A 49 2.93 7.52 1.24
C ALA A 49 2.85 6.23 2.06
N ASP A 50 1.72 6.03 2.74
CA ASP A 50 1.48 4.85 3.57
C ASP A 50 -0.03 4.62 3.75
N HIS A 51 -0.40 3.41 4.18
CA HIS A 51 -1.77 3.04 4.48
C HIS A 51 -1.84 1.84 5.43
N ARG A 52 -2.88 1.80 6.26
CA ARG A 52 -3.11 0.73 7.23
C ARG A 52 -4.60 0.46 7.38
N ALA A 53 -4.99 -0.80 7.45
CA ALA A 53 -6.37 -1.22 7.72
C ALA A 53 -6.39 -1.99 9.05
N ASP A 54 -7.27 -1.59 9.97
CA ASP A 54 -7.26 -2.05 11.36
C ASP A 54 -8.61 -2.68 11.71
N ALA A 55 -8.62 -3.98 12.03
CA ALA A 55 -9.80 -4.76 12.39
C ALA A 55 -10.34 -4.41 13.78
N SER A 56 -9.52 -3.91 14.69
CA SER A 56 -9.97 -3.56 16.04
C SER A 56 -10.86 -2.31 16.05
N THR A 57 -10.58 -1.40 15.12
CA THR A 57 -11.30 -0.13 14.97
C THR A 57 -12.25 -0.09 13.78
N ASP A 58 -12.18 -1.08 12.89
CA ASP A 58 -12.85 -1.10 11.59
C ASP A 58 -12.48 0.10 10.70
N MET A 59 -11.30 0.67 10.85
CA MET A 59 -10.89 1.90 10.16
C MET A 59 -9.72 1.66 9.20
N VAL A 60 -9.65 2.50 8.17
CA VAL A 60 -8.55 2.57 7.22
C VAL A 60 -7.89 3.94 7.35
N ASP A 61 -6.59 3.91 7.61
CA ASP A 61 -5.71 5.07 7.60
C ASP A 61 -4.98 5.14 6.26
N ILE A 62 -4.95 6.32 5.65
CA ILE A 62 -4.19 6.62 4.44
C ILE A 62 -3.40 7.91 4.63
N ILE A 63 -2.12 7.89 4.26
CA ILE A 63 -1.26 9.08 4.22
C ILE A 63 -1.12 9.52 2.77
N ILE A 64 -1.67 10.69 2.44
CA ILE A 64 -1.63 11.27 1.11
C ILE A 64 -0.67 12.46 1.12
N ARG A 65 0.18 12.54 0.10
CA ARG A 65 1.07 13.66 -0.16
C ARG A 65 0.63 14.40 -1.42
N ASN A 66 0.59 15.73 -1.34
CA ASN A 66 0.40 16.58 -2.51
C ASN A 66 1.72 16.74 -3.28
N GLY A 67 1.73 16.33 -4.54
CA GLY A 67 2.85 16.50 -5.48
C GLY A 67 2.42 17.08 -6.82
N LEU A 68 1.29 17.81 -6.86
CA LEU A 68 0.72 18.40 -8.07
C LEU A 68 1.53 19.61 -8.58
N GLY A 69 2.43 20.17 -7.76
CA GLY A 69 3.18 21.38 -8.09
C GLY A 69 2.49 22.69 -7.69
N PHE A 70 1.29 22.61 -7.11
CA PHE A 70 0.49 23.73 -6.60
C PHE A 70 -0.27 23.31 -5.34
N ASP A 71 -0.79 24.29 -4.61
CA ASP A 71 -1.54 24.06 -3.38
C ASP A 71 -2.98 23.65 -3.72
N ILE A 72 -3.52 22.70 -2.96
CA ILE A 72 -4.89 22.22 -3.13
C ILE A 72 -5.72 22.53 -1.90
N THR A 73 -7.01 22.77 -2.12
CA THR A 73 -7.99 23.00 -1.09
C THR A 73 -9.18 22.05 -1.20
N GLY A 74 -10.04 22.02 -0.19
CA GLY A 74 -11.29 21.26 -0.22
C GLY A 74 -11.09 19.74 -0.32
N VAL A 75 -9.97 19.22 0.17
CA VAL A 75 -9.61 17.80 0.00
C VAL A 75 -10.60 16.90 0.74
N ALA A 76 -11.32 16.09 -0.01
CA ALA A 76 -12.24 15.09 0.48
C ALA A 76 -11.81 13.71 -0.03
N VAL A 77 -11.60 12.78 0.88
CA VAL A 77 -11.21 11.40 0.55
C VAL A 77 -12.42 10.50 0.77
N THR A 78 -12.72 9.68 -0.24
CA THR A 78 -13.76 8.65 -0.18
C THR A 78 -13.09 7.31 -0.42
N ILE A 79 -13.31 6.35 0.48
CA ILE A 79 -12.83 4.98 0.33
C ILE A 79 -14.06 4.09 0.14
N GLU A 80 -14.07 3.27 -0.90
CA GLU A 80 -15.18 2.36 -1.16
C GLU A 80 -15.41 1.45 0.05
N ASN A 81 -16.69 1.25 0.43
CA ASN A 81 -17.09 0.46 1.59
C ASN A 81 -16.66 1.03 2.96
N CYS A 82 -16.08 2.23 3.01
CA CYS A 82 -15.75 2.92 4.25
C CYS A 82 -16.37 4.34 4.24
N PRO A 83 -17.29 4.65 5.15
CA PRO A 83 -17.93 5.96 5.19
C PRO A 83 -16.92 7.09 5.45
N THR A 84 -17.39 8.30 5.14
CA THR A 84 -16.65 9.56 5.02
C THR A 84 -15.34 9.62 5.81
N VAL A 85 -14.25 9.85 5.10
CA VAL A 85 -12.90 9.90 5.66
C VAL A 85 -12.65 11.32 6.19
N ALA A 86 -12.32 11.42 7.47
CA ALA A 86 -11.93 12.69 8.07
C ALA A 86 -10.41 12.79 8.14
N ALA A 87 -9.86 13.96 7.87
CA ALA A 87 -8.46 14.24 8.20
C ALA A 87 -8.29 14.10 9.71
N ILE A 88 -7.44 13.19 10.18
CA ILE A 88 -7.12 13.12 11.61
C ILE A 88 -6.00 14.10 11.90
N ALA A 89 -6.05 14.75 13.06
CA ALA A 89 -4.99 15.64 13.52
C ALA A 89 -3.74 14.82 13.90
N ALA A 90 -3.06 14.32 12.87
CA ALA A 90 -1.74 13.73 12.93
C ALA A 90 -0.93 14.37 11.79
N GLY A 91 0.01 15.26 12.14
CA GLY A 91 0.79 16.05 11.18
C GLY A 91 0.22 17.45 10.89
N ASP A 92 0.61 18.02 9.74
CA ASP A 92 0.33 19.41 9.33
C ASP A 92 -1.10 19.66 8.81
N CYS A 93 -1.95 18.63 8.83
CA CYS A 93 -3.34 18.72 8.34
C CYS A 93 -4.29 18.71 9.53
N ALA A 94 -4.70 19.90 9.96
CA ALA A 94 -5.69 20.04 11.02
C ALA A 94 -7.05 19.50 10.55
N LEU A 95 -7.80 18.91 11.50
CA LEU A 95 -9.19 18.40 11.39
C LEU A 95 -10.21 19.35 10.71
N ALA A 96 -9.81 20.58 10.39
CA ALA A 96 -10.65 21.64 9.83
C ALA A 96 -9.99 22.40 8.66
N GLN A 97 -8.82 21.98 8.16
CA GLN A 97 -8.18 22.65 7.02
C GLN A 97 -8.00 21.74 5.83
N THR A 98 -9.01 21.89 4.98
CA THR A 98 -9.12 21.75 3.55
C THR A 98 -8.00 22.46 2.77
N THR A 99 -6.74 22.42 3.19
CA THR A 99 -5.61 22.96 2.38
C THR A 99 -4.37 22.09 2.56
N MET A 100 -3.83 21.58 1.46
CA MET A 100 -2.56 20.87 1.42
C MET A 100 -1.61 21.66 0.51
N ASN A 101 -0.54 22.22 1.07
CA ASN A 101 0.43 22.90 0.23
C ASN A 101 1.20 21.87 -0.59
N ASN A 102 1.83 22.31 -1.68
CA ASN A 102 2.64 21.42 -2.50
C ASN A 102 3.81 20.84 -1.68
N GLY A 103 3.87 19.51 -1.61
CA GLY A 103 4.86 18.76 -0.85
C GLY A 103 4.36 18.23 0.50
N ASP A 104 3.28 18.79 1.04
CA ASP A 104 2.72 18.44 2.35
C ASP A 104 2.10 17.04 2.37
N GLN A 105 2.00 16.48 3.57
CA GLN A 105 1.41 15.16 3.82
C GLN A 105 0.30 15.26 4.86
N CYS A 106 -0.82 14.60 4.59
CA CYS A 106 -1.94 14.47 5.50
C CYS A 106 -2.26 13.01 5.77
N THR A 107 -2.62 12.70 7.00
CA THR A 107 -3.23 11.42 7.35
C THR A 107 -4.75 11.56 7.39
N PHE A 108 -5.43 10.73 6.62
CA PHE A 108 -6.87 10.61 6.58
C PHE A 108 -7.27 9.27 7.20
N ARG A 109 -8.31 9.30 8.05
CA ARG A 109 -8.85 8.11 8.70
C ARG A 109 -10.31 7.95 8.32
N SER A 110 -10.67 6.77 7.85
CA SER A 110 -12.06 6.47 7.53
C SER A 110 -12.91 6.37 8.80
N ALA A 111 -14.23 6.52 8.64
CA ALA A 111 -15.14 5.96 9.63
C ALA A 111 -15.13 4.41 9.55
N ALA A 112 -15.87 3.77 10.46
CA ALA A 112 -15.97 2.31 10.51
C ALA A 112 -16.50 1.74 9.18
N CYS A 113 -15.73 0.88 8.54
CA CYS A 113 -16.04 0.27 7.26
C CYS A 113 -17.18 -0.75 7.37
N SER A 114 -17.90 -0.95 6.26
CA SER A 114 -18.98 -1.92 6.12
C SER A 114 -18.82 -2.68 4.81
N PRO A 115 -18.58 -4.01 4.83
CA PRO A 115 -18.60 -4.89 6.01
C PRO A 115 -17.40 -4.70 6.95
N THR A 116 -17.58 -5.10 8.22
CA THR A 116 -16.54 -5.13 9.28
C THR A 116 -15.26 -5.78 8.76
N LEU A 117 -14.12 -5.16 9.08
CA LEU A 117 -12.82 -5.63 8.64
C LEU A 117 -12.46 -6.89 9.45
N THR A 118 -12.18 -7.98 8.74
CA THR A 118 -11.79 -9.24 9.38
C THR A 118 -10.27 -9.34 9.46
N ASP A 119 -9.73 -9.57 10.67
CA ASP A 119 -8.29 -9.75 10.86
C ASP A 119 -7.70 -10.78 9.89
N GLY A 120 -6.61 -10.39 9.24
CA GLY A 120 -5.87 -11.21 8.30
C GLY A 120 -6.52 -11.35 6.92
N ALA A 121 -7.72 -10.80 6.72
CA ALA A 121 -8.37 -10.74 5.42
C ALA A 121 -7.69 -9.74 4.49
N LYS A 122 -7.92 -9.91 3.19
CA LYS A 122 -7.45 -8.98 2.16
C LYS A 122 -8.50 -7.90 1.95
N LEU A 123 -8.09 -6.65 2.08
CA LEU A 123 -8.88 -5.49 1.71
C LEU A 123 -8.43 -5.03 0.32
N SER A 124 -9.38 -4.86 -0.60
CA SER A 124 -9.17 -4.30 -1.94
C SER A 124 -10.31 -3.34 -2.21
N VAL A 125 -10.02 -2.05 -2.21
CA VAL A 125 -11.03 -0.99 -2.30
C VAL A 125 -10.54 0.14 -3.19
N ASP A 126 -11.47 0.77 -3.89
CA ASP A 126 -11.19 1.98 -4.67
C ASP A 126 -11.21 3.21 -3.76
N VAL A 127 -10.39 4.21 -4.13
CA VAL A 127 -10.25 5.48 -3.40
C VAL A 127 -10.45 6.63 -4.36
N SER A 128 -11.28 7.59 -3.98
CA SER A 128 -11.47 8.84 -4.72
C SER A 128 -11.02 10.01 -3.85
N VAL A 129 -10.26 10.92 -4.42
CA VAL A 129 -9.81 12.16 -3.77
C VAL A 129 -10.31 13.34 -4.58
N ASP A 130 -11.31 14.03 -4.03
CA ASP A 130 -11.83 15.27 -4.59
C ASP A 130 -11.06 16.44 -3.98
N TYR A 131 -10.65 17.39 -4.82
CA TYR A 131 -9.93 18.59 -4.37
C TYR A 131 -10.23 19.78 -5.28
N THR A 132 -9.82 20.97 -4.86
CA THR A 132 -9.94 22.22 -5.60
C THR A 132 -8.58 22.90 -5.66
N ASN A 133 -8.07 23.19 -6.85
CA ASN A 133 -6.81 23.91 -7.01
C ASN A 133 -6.93 25.32 -6.38
N ALA A 134 -6.01 25.67 -5.48
CA ALA A 134 -6.07 26.92 -4.70
C ALA A 134 -5.91 28.18 -5.57
N GLU A 135 -5.18 28.09 -6.69
CA GLU A 135 -4.88 29.21 -7.58
C GLU A 135 -6.02 29.45 -8.58
N THR A 136 -6.60 28.37 -9.11
CA THR A 136 -7.61 28.45 -10.19
C THR A 136 -9.05 28.28 -9.70
N SER A 137 -9.24 27.78 -8.48
CA SER A 137 -10.54 27.39 -7.91
C SER A 137 -11.27 26.32 -8.74
N LEU A 138 -10.56 25.57 -9.59
CA LEU A 138 -11.13 24.45 -10.33
C LEU A 138 -11.16 23.21 -9.45
N ALA A 139 -12.33 22.58 -9.36
CA ALA A 139 -12.52 21.29 -8.70
C ALA A 139 -12.11 20.16 -9.64
N ASP A 140 -11.42 19.17 -9.09
CA ASP A 140 -10.96 17.97 -9.79
C ASP A 140 -11.02 16.76 -8.87
N SER A 141 -11.01 15.56 -9.46
CA SER A 141 -11.11 14.30 -8.74
C SER A 141 -10.09 13.29 -9.27
N VAL A 142 -9.40 12.65 -8.34
CA VAL A 142 -8.38 11.64 -8.64
C VAL A 142 -8.78 10.32 -8.02
N GLU A 143 -8.88 9.30 -8.87
CA GLU A 143 -9.15 7.93 -8.47
C GLU A 143 -7.86 7.14 -8.21
N GLY A 144 -7.99 6.10 -7.40
CA GLY A 144 -6.92 5.21 -7.00
C GLY A 144 -7.46 3.92 -6.39
N SER A 145 -6.56 3.08 -5.89
CA SER A 145 -6.93 1.84 -5.22
C SER A 145 -5.96 1.51 -4.10
N ILE A 146 -6.50 0.87 -3.06
CA ILE A 146 -5.76 0.30 -1.94
C ILE A 146 -5.95 -1.21 -1.97
N THR A 147 -4.84 -1.95 -1.92
CA THR A 147 -4.82 -3.38 -1.65
C THR A 147 -3.90 -3.63 -0.46
N THR A 148 -4.46 -4.03 0.67
CA THR A 148 -3.68 -4.33 1.87
C THR A 148 -4.25 -5.52 2.64
N ARG A 149 -3.52 -5.97 3.64
CA ARG A 149 -3.99 -6.94 4.61
C ARG A 149 -4.54 -6.19 5.82
N VAL A 150 -5.68 -6.64 6.33
CA VAL A 150 -6.24 -6.11 7.56
C VAL A 150 -5.41 -6.62 8.74
N GLU A 151 -4.92 -5.69 9.56
CA GLU A 151 -4.16 -5.97 10.78
C GLU A 151 -5.09 -5.98 12.01
N PRO A 152 -4.76 -6.75 13.05
CA PRO A 152 -5.49 -6.77 14.30
C PRO A 152 -5.27 -5.50 15.15
#